data_AF-A0A4Y2UV28-F1
#
_entry.id   AF-A0A4Y2UV28-F1
#
_cell.length_a   1.000
_cell.length_b   1.000
_cell.length_c   1.000
_cell.angle_alpha   90.00
_cell.angle_beta   90.00
_cell.angle_gamma   90.00
#
_symmetry.space_group_name_H-M   'P 1'
#
loop_
_entity.id
_entity.type
_entity.pdbx_description
1 polymer ?
#
loop_
_entity_poly.entity_id
_entity_poly.type
_entity_poly.pdbx_seq_one_letter_code
_entity_poly.pdbx_strand_id
1 'polypeptide(L)' 'MNYLDNVISETLRLYPSFSRLERVAGADYKLGSTGLVISKGTTLVIPVYALQRDPKLYPDPNRFDPDK' A
#
# COMPACT_ATOMS: atom_id res chain seq x y z
N MET A 1 -0.88 -5.31 -24.20
CA MET A 1 -0.99 -3.98 -24.85
C MET A 1 -0.47 -3.01 -23.83
N ASN A 2 0.83 -2.74 -23.80
CA ASN A 2 1.49 -2.22 -22.60
C ASN A 2 0.85 -0.92 -22.06
N TYR A 3 0.44 -0.01 -22.93
CA TYR A 3 -0.22 1.22 -22.50
C TYR A 3 -1.59 0.99 -21.84
N LEU A 4 -2.39 0.03 -22.35
CA LEU A 4 -3.65 -0.32 -21.71
C LEU A 4 -3.43 -0.90 -20.31
N ASP A 5 -2.43 -1.78 -20.18
CA ASP A 5 -2.07 -2.38 -18.90
C ASP A 5 -1.64 -1.29 -17.89
N ASN A 6 -0.85 -0.31 -18.34
CA ASN A 6 -0.46 0.85 -17.53
C ASN A 6 -1.66 1.70 -17.10
N VAL A 7 -2.61 1.98 -18.00
CA VAL A 7 -3.83 2.73 -17.68
C VAL A 7 -4.63 2.04 -16.57
N ILE A 8 -4.74 0.71 -16.62
CA ILE A 8 -5.42 -0.08 -15.58
C ILE A 8 -4.65 0.00 -14.26
N SER A 9 -3.32 -0.19 -14.29
CA SER A 9 -2.49 -0.11 -13.09
C SER A 9 -2.52 1.26 -12.42
N GLU A 10 -2.41 2.34 -13.20
CA GLU A 10 -2.42 3.71 -12.67
C GLU A 10 -3.80 4.10 -12.13
N THR A 11 -4.87 3.57 -12.75
CA THR A 11 -6.23 3.71 -12.21
C THR A 11 -6.34 3.05 -10.84
N LEU A 12 -5.81 1.83 -10.66
CA LEU A 12 -5.82 1.12 -9.38
C LEU A 12 -4.87 1.72 -8.35
N ARG A 13 -3.83 2.45 -8.76
CA ARG A 13 -2.97 3.24 -7.86
C ARG A 13 -3.73 4.42 -7.27
N LEU A 14 -4.46 5.18 -8.08
CA LEU A 14 -5.26 6.30 -7.59
C LEU A 14 -6.54 5.82 -6.90
N TYR A 15 -7.19 4.79 -7.43
CA TYR A 15 -8.50 4.34 -7.00
C TYR A 15 -8.46 2.82 -6.70
N PRO A 16 -7.76 2.41 -5.64
CA PRO A 16 -7.73 1.01 -5.26
C PRO A 16 -9.12 0.54 -4.83
N SER A 17 -9.49 -0.70 -5.15
CA SER A 17 -10.78 -1.30 -4.77
C SER A 17 -11.00 -1.30 -3.26
N PHE A 18 -9.92 -1.40 -2.48
CA PHE A 18 -9.92 -1.29 -1.03
C PHE A 18 -8.91 -0.23 -0.58
N SER A 19 -9.36 0.68 0.29
CA SER A 19 -8.50 1.75 0.81
C SER A 19 -7.44 1.27 1.81
N ARG A 20 -7.67 0.10 2.42
CA ARG A 20 -6.75 -0.55 3.36
C ARG A 20 -6.87 -2.07 3.27
N LEU A 21 -5.83 -2.77 3.71
CA LEU A 21 -5.83 -4.21 3.92
C LEU A 21 -5.64 -4.52 5.39
N GLU A 22 -6.20 -5.64 5.83
CA GLU A 22 -6.07 -6.11 7.21
C GLU A 22 -5.35 -7.47 7.23
N ARG A 23 -4.49 -7.67 8.23
CA ARG A 23 -3.82 -8.93 8.53
C ARG A 23 -3.89 -9.18 10.03
N VAL A 24 -3.88 -10.44 10.45
CA VAL A 24 -3.80 -10.79 11.87
C VAL A 24 -2.47 -11.48 12.11
N ALA A 25 -1.74 -11.04 13.14
CA ALA A 25 -0.47 -11.65 13.51
C ALA A 25 -0.68 -13.11 13.95
N GLY A 26 -0.10 -14.06 13.22
CA GLY A 26 -0.22 -15.50 13.53
C GLY A 26 0.63 -15.93 14.74
N ALA A 27 1.63 -15.13 15.09
CA ALA A 27 2.54 -15.33 16.22
C ALA A 27 3.06 -13.97 16.70
N ASP A 28 3.68 -13.95 17.87
CA ASP A 28 4.43 -12.79 18.33
C ASP A 28 5.56 -12.48 17.35
N TYR A 29 5.67 -11.22 16.92
CA TYR A 29 6.63 -10.80 15.90
C TYR A 29 7.37 -9.54 16.32
N LYS A 30 8.70 -9.60 16.36
CA LYS A 30 9.55 -8.42 16.59
C LYS A 30 9.68 -7.63 15.29
N LEU A 31 9.20 -6.39 15.29
CA LEU A 31 9.16 -5.53 14.11
C LEU A 31 10.54 -4.96 13.79
N GLY A 32 11.34 -5.69 13.00
CA GLY A 32 12.66 -5.25 12.54
C GLY A 32 13.56 -4.75 13.68
N SER A 33 14.27 -3.65 13.44
CA SER A 33 15.14 -2.99 14.42
C SER A 33 14.40 -1.99 15.33
N THR A 34 13.07 -1.87 15.23
CA THR A 34 12.29 -0.88 16.00
C THR A 34 12.18 -1.21 17.49
N GLY A 35 12.45 -2.47 17.87
CA GLY A 35 12.27 -2.96 19.24
C GLY A 35 10.82 -3.29 19.61
N LEU A 36 9.85 -2.97 18.75
CA LEU A 36 8.42 -3.26 18.98
C LEU A 36 8.12 -4.75 18.79
N VAL A 37 7.22 -5.27 19.62
CA VAL A 37 6.67 -6.63 19.48
C VAL A 37 5.19 -6.53 19.15
N ILE A 38 4.81 -7.13 18.03
CA ILE A 38 3.42 -7.32 17.63
C ILE A 38 2.97 -8.65 18.23
N SER A 39 2.05 -8.62 19.18
CA SER A 39 1.54 -9.85 19.79
C SER A 39 0.69 -10.66 18.81
N LYS A 40 0.67 -11.98 18.99
CA LYS A 40 -0.24 -12.88 18.29
C LYS A 40 -1.68 -12.41 18.46
N GLY A 41 -2.43 -12.41 17.36
CA GLY A 41 -3.82 -11.96 17.32
C GLY A 41 -3.99 -10.46 17.11
N THR A 42 -2.92 -9.66 17.12
CA THR A 42 -3.03 -8.23 16.77
C THR A 42 -3.42 -8.05 15.30
N THR A 43 -4.45 -7.25 15.05
CA THR A 43 -4.82 -6.81 13.70
C THR A 43 -3.90 -5.70 13.24
N LEU A 44 -3.28 -5.91 12.08
CA LEU A 44 -2.44 -4.98 11.35
C LEU A 44 -3.24 -4.37 10.21
N VAL A 45 -3.17 -3.05 10.09
CA VAL A 45 -3.83 -2.28 9.03
C VAL A 45 -2.78 -1.72 8.09
N ILE A 46 -2.87 -2.05 6.81
CA ILE A 46 -1.99 -1.55 5.74
C ILE A 46 -2.77 -0.47 4.97
N PRO A 47 -2.40 0.82 5.08
CA PRO A 47 -3.17 1.90 4.48
C PRO A 47 -2.82 2.09 2.99
N VAL A 48 -3.30 1.18 2.13
CA VAL A 48 -3.03 1.15 0.68
C VAL A 48 -3.26 2.50 0.00
N TYR A 49 -4.40 3.15 0.25
CA TYR A 49 -4.74 4.43 -0.36
C TYR A 49 -3.72 5.54 -0.03
N ALA A 50 -3.26 5.57 1.23
CA ALA A 50 -2.28 6.55 1.68
C ALA A 50 -0.88 6.25 1.13
N LEU A 51 -0.46 4.97 1.14
CA LEU A 51 0.81 4.54 0.59
C LEU A 51 0.93 4.85 -0.90
N GLN A 52 -0.13 4.57 -1.67
CA GLN A 52 -0.19 4.88 -3.11
C GLN A 52 -0.19 6.39 -3.42
N ARG A 53 -0.33 7.23 -2.38
CA ARG A 53 -0.28 8.70 -2.47
C ARG A 53 0.90 9.32 -1.73
N ASP A 54 1.82 8.51 -1.21
CA ASP A 54 3.00 9.04 -0.53
C ASP A 54 3.93 9.68 -1.59
N PRO A 55 4.22 10.99 -1.53
CA PRO A 55 5.11 11.64 -2.48
C PRO A 55 6.54 11.09 -2.45
N LYS A 56 6.94 10.38 -1.39
CA LYS A 56 8.24 9.67 -1.32
C LYS A 56 8.28 8.42 -2.19
N LEU A 57 7.12 7.83 -2.49
CA LEU A 57 6.97 6.64 -3.34
C LEU A 57 6.51 7.02 -4.75
N TYR A 58 5.67 8.04 -4.87
CA TYR A 58 5.08 8.49 -6.13
C TYR A 58 5.18 10.01 -6.25
N PRO A 59 6.12 10.56 -7.03
CA PRO A 59 6.17 11.99 -7.34
C PRO A 59 4.84 12.46 -7.95
N ASP A 60 4.36 13.64 -7.57
CA ASP A 60 3.02 14.15 -7.92
C ASP A 60 1.93 13.07 -7.76
N PRO A 61 1.72 12.57 -6.53
CA PRO A 61 0.97 11.33 -6.30
C PRO A 61 -0.50 11.40 -6.73
N ASN A 62 -1.05 12.60 -6.86
CA ASN A 62 -2.44 12.82 -7.28
C ASN A 62 -2.60 12.99 -8.79
N ARG A 63 -1.51 13.11 -9.55
CA ARG A 63 -1.55 13.17 -11.02
C ARG A 63 -1.72 11.75 -11.57
N PHE A 64 -2.68 11.58 -12.47
CA PHE A 64 -2.82 10.37 -13.27
C PHE A 64 -1.79 10.41 -14.40
N ASP A 65 -0.86 9.46 -14.40
CA ASP A 65 0.21 9.39 -15.40
C ASP A 65 0.52 7.92 -15.77
N PRO A 66 -0.11 7.37 -16.83
CA PRO A 66 0.12 6.01 -17.29
C PRO A 66 1.51 5.75 -17.89
N ASP A 67 2.31 6.80 -18.13
CA ASP A 67 3.65 6.68 -18.69
C ASP A 67 4.77 6.63 -17.62
N LYS A 68 4.40 6.66 -16.33
CA LYS A 68 5.31 6.61 -15.18
C LYS A 68 6.17 5.34 -15.09
#